data_AF-A0A920E1H8-F1
#
_entry.id   AF-A0A920E1H8-F1
#
_cell.length_a   1.000
_cell.length_b   1.000
_cell.length_c   1.000
_cell.angle_alpha   90.00
_cell.angle_beta   90.00
_cell.angle_gamma   90.00
#
_symmetry.space_group_name_H-M   'P 1'
#
loop_
_entity.id
_entity.type
_entity.pdbx_description
1 polymer ?
#
loop_
_entity_poly.entity_id
_entity_poly.type
_entity_poly.pdbx_seq_one_letter_code
_entity_poly.pdbx_strand_id
1 'polypeptide(L)'
;MNTWIEVPNNTDFSIYNLPFGIFSKKGVSKRVGVAIGNKVIDLLACNKLNIFTDLDIDNSVFENRFLNDFINLGKNKTNKVREILQKQLIDENSKLKVHNDLIFSMFEVEMHMPVNIGDYTDFYSSMEHASNIGSMFRDPDNPLLPNWRHLPVGYHGRASSIIVSGVDINRPKGQIKPVDSENPIFSSSKELILSLKWVILLERIPN
;
A
#
# COMPACT_ATOMS: atom_id res chain seq x y z
N MET A 1 21.33 -10.29 -8.88
CA MET A 1 22.27 -10.13 -7.75
C MET A 1 22.03 -11.30 -6.81
N ASN A 2 23.07 -11.98 -6.34
CA ASN A 2 22.91 -13.06 -5.37
C ASN A 2 22.89 -12.44 -3.96
N THR A 3 21.88 -12.78 -3.17
CA THR A 3 21.78 -12.36 -1.78
C THR A 3 22.27 -13.47 -0.86
N TRP A 4 22.84 -13.11 0.28
CA TRP A 4 23.19 -14.10 1.31
C TRP A 4 21.95 -14.64 2.04
N ILE A 5 20.81 -13.96 1.89
CA ILE A 5 19.51 -14.44 2.34
C ILE A 5 18.84 -15.27 1.24
N GLU A 6 18.22 -16.39 1.62
CA GLU A 6 17.44 -17.19 0.68
C GLU A 6 16.21 -16.42 0.20
N VAL A 7 16.08 -16.27 -1.12
CA VAL A 7 14.97 -15.62 -1.80
C VAL A 7 14.38 -16.61 -2.81
N PRO A 8 13.16 -17.12 -2.60
CA PRO A 8 12.53 -18.05 -3.55
C PRO A 8 12.37 -17.43 -4.94
N ASN A 9 12.60 -18.20 -6.01
CA ASN A 9 12.54 -17.68 -7.39
C ASN A 9 11.17 -17.11 -7.80
N ASN A 10 10.07 -17.61 -7.20
CA ASN A 10 8.69 -17.18 -7.51
C ASN A 10 8.09 -16.27 -6.43
N THR A 11 8.93 -15.51 -5.72
CA THR A 11 8.45 -14.55 -4.72
C THR A 11 8.14 -13.19 -5.35
N ASP A 12 7.11 -12.51 -4.84
CA ASP A 12 6.86 -11.10 -5.15
C ASP A 12 7.96 -10.20 -4.57
N PHE A 13 8.67 -10.64 -3.54
CA PHE A 13 9.58 -9.82 -2.73
C PHE A 13 11.05 -10.08 -3.07
N SER A 14 11.43 -9.90 -4.34
CA SER A 14 12.83 -9.98 -4.74
C SER A 14 13.66 -8.81 -4.19
N ILE A 15 15.00 -8.90 -4.28
CA ILE A 15 15.93 -7.79 -3.98
C ILE A 15 15.64 -6.52 -4.82
N TYR A 16 14.93 -6.65 -5.93
CA TYR A 16 14.55 -5.53 -6.80
C TYR A 16 13.24 -4.87 -6.34
N ASN A 17 12.38 -5.57 -5.60
CA ASN A 17 11.13 -5.03 -5.09
C ASN A 17 11.35 -4.23 -3.78
N LEU A 18 11.72 -4.92 -2.69
CA LEU A 18 11.91 -4.33 -1.37
C LEU A 18 10.79 -3.35 -0.95
N PRO A 19 9.51 -3.78 -0.89
CA PRO A 19 8.42 -2.89 -0.53
C PRO A 19 8.45 -2.55 0.96
N PHE A 20 8.06 -1.31 1.28
CA PHE A 20 7.95 -0.83 2.65
C PHE A 20 6.55 -1.12 3.20
N GLY A 21 6.47 -1.48 4.48
CA GLY A 21 5.22 -1.71 5.18
C GLY A 21 5.33 -1.42 6.67
N ILE A 22 4.18 -1.45 7.36
CA ILE A 22 4.13 -1.40 8.83
C ILE A 22 3.82 -2.80 9.34
N PHE A 23 4.66 -3.29 10.23
CA PHE A 23 4.47 -4.58 10.88
C PHE A 23 4.60 -4.46 12.40
N SER A 24 4.13 -5.47 13.12
CA SER A 24 4.45 -5.71 14.53
C SER A 24 4.62 -7.20 14.80
N LYS A 25 5.16 -7.53 15.97
CA LYS A 25 5.24 -8.89 16.50
C LYS A 25 4.94 -8.83 18.01
N LYS A 26 4.62 -9.97 18.64
CA LYS A 26 4.45 -10.02 20.10
C LYS A 26 5.67 -9.43 20.82
N GLY A 27 5.46 -8.41 21.64
CA GLY A 27 6.52 -7.69 22.36
C GLY A 27 7.25 -6.61 21.55
N VAL A 28 6.86 -6.39 20.29
CA VAL A 28 7.49 -5.45 19.35
C VAL A 28 6.44 -4.44 18.88
N SER A 29 6.67 -3.15 19.17
CA SER A 29 5.79 -2.04 18.75
C SER A 29 5.69 -1.95 17.21
N LYS A 30 4.61 -1.34 16.70
CA LYS A 30 4.44 -1.09 15.26
C LYS A 30 5.62 -0.27 14.73
N ARG A 31 6.16 -0.70 13.59
CA ARG A 31 7.34 -0.09 12.99
C ARG A 31 7.44 -0.37 11.49
N VAL A 32 8.32 0.37 10.84
CA VAL A 32 8.62 0.24 9.42
C VAL A 32 9.46 -1.02 9.16
N GLY A 33 9.04 -1.82 8.20
CA GLY A 33 9.78 -2.97 7.71
C GLY A 33 9.87 -3.03 6.19
N VAL A 34 10.79 -3.84 5.70
CA VAL A 34 10.97 -4.13 4.27
C VAL A 34 10.88 -5.63 4.01
N ALA A 35 10.04 -6.04 3.05
CA ALA A 35 9.92 -7.44 2.69
C ALA A 35 11.05 -7.91 1.75
N ILE A 36 11.55 -9.14 1.98
CA ILE A 36 12.51 -9.85 1.13
C ILE A 36 12.28 -11.36 1.24
N GLY A 37 11.93 -12.01 0.13
CA GLY A 37 11.44 -13.39 0.15
C GLY A 37 10.29 -13.57 1.14
N ASN A 38 10.39 -14.55 2.04
CA ASN A 38 9.39 -14.80 3.10
C ASN A 38 9.74 -14.11 4.42
N LYS A 39 10.49 -13.00 4.37
CA LYS A 39 11.03 -12.33 5.56
C LYS A 39 10.77 -10.83 5.54
N VAL A 40 10.86 -10.22 6.72
CA VAL A 40 10.72 -8.77 6.94
C VAL A 40 11.94 -8.27 7.71
N ILE A 41 12.61 -7.25 7.17
CA ILE A 41 13.74 -6.56 7.80
C ILE A 41 13.19 -5.42 8.67
N ASP A 42 13.57 -5.37 9.96
CA ASP A 42 13.24 -4.27 10.88
C ASP A 42 14.12 -3.03 10.62
N LEU A 43 13.54 -1.94 10.10
CA LEU A 43 14.31 -0.73 9.78
C LEU A 43 14.72 0.07 11.01
N LEU A 44 13.94 0.02 12.10
CA LEU A 44 14.31 0.66 13.35
C LEU A 44 15.57 0.02 13.92
N ALA A 45 15.63 -1.31 13.89
CA ALA A 45 16.79 -2.03 14.37
C ALA A 45 18.02 -1.81 13.47
N CYS A 46 17.83 -1.77 12.15
CA CYS A 46 18.89 -1.38 11.21
C CYS A 46 19.45 0.01 11.52
N ASN A 47 18.57 0.98 11.81
CA ASN A 47 18.97 2.34 12.15
C ASN A 47 19.78 2.39 13.45
N LYS A 48 19.34 1.67 14.50
CA LYS A 48 20.05 1.57 15.78
C LYS A 48 21.43 0.92 15.66
N LEU A 49 21.66 0.07 14.65
CA LEU A 49 22.97 -0.50 14.33
C LEU A 49 23.85 0.39 13.43
N ASN A 50 23.42 1.62 13.16
CA ASN A 50 24.14 2.55 12.31
C ASN A 50 24.36 1.95 10.90
N ILE A 51 23.31 1.33 10.32
CA ILE A 51 23.29 0.92 8.91
C ILE A 51 22.96 2.12 8.02
N PHE A 52 22.12 3.03 8.49
CA PHE A 52 21.69 4.23 7.77
C PHE A 52 22.38 5.52 8.25
N THR A 53 23.58 5.41 8.85
CA THR A 53 24.30 6.53 9.51
C THR A 53 24.37 7.79 8.67
N ASP A 54 24.65 7.64 7.37
CA ASP A 54 24.85 8.77 6.45
C ASP A 54 23.55 9.49 6.06
N LEU A 55 22.38 9.01 6.52
CA LEU A 55 21.07 9.56 6.15
C LEU A 55 20.46 10.47 7.20
N ASP A 56 21.01 10.46 8.42
CA ASP A 56 20.50 11.25 9.57
C ASP A 56 18.98 11.13 9.70
N ILE A 57 18.52 9.91 9.99
CA ILE A 57 17.10 9.56 10.15
C ILE A 57 16.83 9.26 11.62
N ASP A 58 15.91 10.00 12.23
CA ASP A 58 15.50 9.75 13.61
C ASP A 58 14.82 8.39 13.74
N ASN A 59 15.04 7.72 14.87
CA ASN A 59 14.39 6.43 15.17
C ASN A 59 12.86 6.51 15.16
N SER A 60 12.26 7.66 15.49
CA SER A 60 10.81 7.87 15.47
C SER A 60 10.19 7.73 14.08
N VAL A 61 10.99 7.90 13.02
CA VAL A 61 10.54 7.66 11.64
C VAL A 61 10.28 6.18 11.40
N PHE A 62 11.11 5.31 11.98
CA PHE A 62 10.97 3.86 11.84
C PHE A 62 10.12 3.24 12.95
N GLU A 63 10.13 3.77 14.17
CA GLU A 63 9.19 3.42 15.24
C GLU A 63 7.88 4.19 15.10
N ASN A 64 7.11 3.85 14.06
CA ASN A 64 5.91 4.56 13.71
C ASN A 64 4.74 3.63 13.41
N ARG A 65 3.52 4.13 13.63
CA ARG A 65 2.29 3.44 13.26
C ARG A 65 2.02 3.48 11.76
N PHE A 66 2.63 4.42 11.04
CA PHE A 66 2.39 4.67 9.62
C PHE A 66 3.68 5.09 8.91
N LEU A 67 3.75 4.85 7.60
CA LEU A 67 4.88 5.24 6.74
C LEU A 67 4.93 6.75 6.46
N ASN A 68 3.95 7.54 6.89
CA ASN A 68 3.84 8.96 6.53
C ASN A 68 5.13 9.74 6.83
N ASP A 69 5.73 9.57 8.02
CA ASP A 69 6.96 10.29 8.38
C ASP A 69 8.16 9.82 7.56
N PHE A 70 8.20 8.53 7.20
CA PHE A 70 9.23 7.98 6.31
C PHE A 70 9.08 8.50 4.88
N ILE A 71 7.84 8.57 4.38
CA ILE A 71 7.53 9.15 3.07
C ILE A 71 7.91 10.64 3.03
N ASN A 72 7.66 11.37 4.12
CA ASN A 72 7.99 12.79 4.25
C ASN A 72 9.49 13.10 4.28
N LEU A 73 10.36 12.09 4.46
CA LEU A 73 11.81 12.26 4.24
C LEU A 73 12.17 12.53 2.78
N GLY A 74 11.25 12.21 1.87
CA GLY A 74 11.34 12.41 0.44
C GLY A 74 12.13 11.36 -0.33
N LYS A 75 11.87 11.31 -1.64
CA LYS A 75 12.38 10.26 -2.54
C LYS A 75 13.88 10.04 -2.45
N ASN A 76 14.68 11.10 -2.31
CA ASN A 76 16.13 10.98 -2.19
C ASN A 76 16.54 10.15 -0.96
N LYS A 77 15.98 10.41 0.22
CA LYS A 77 16.29 9.63 1.43
C LYS A 77 15.70 8.23 1.36
N THR A 78 14.43 8.08 0.94
CA THR A 78 13.78 6.75 0.88
C THR A 78 14.45 5.83 -0.15
N ASN A 79 14.94 6.37 -1.28
CA ASN A 79 15.69 5.59 -2.26
C ASN A 79 17.06 5.16 -1.73
N LYS A 80 17.78 6.06 -1.04
CA LYS A 80 19.05 5.70 -0.39
C LYS A 80 18.87 4.58 0.64
N VAL A 81 17.78 4.56 1.42
CA VAL A 81 17.48 3.43 2.32
C VAL A 81 17.38 2.12 1.54
N ARG A 82 16.64 2.10 0.41
CA ARG A 82 16.56 0.91 -0.46
C ARG A 82 17.93 0.50 -0.99
N GLU A 83 18.72 1.44 -1.51
CA GLU A 83 20.05 1.18 -2.05
C GLU A 83 21.01 0.62 -1.00
N ILE A 84 20.98 1.15 0.23
CA ILE A 84 21.78 0.65 1.35
C ILE A 84 21.36 -0.78 1.69
N LEU A 85 20.06 -1.07 1.78
CA LEU A 85 19.57 -2.43 2.04
C LEU A 85 19.99 -3.40 0.94
N GLN A 86 19.94 -3.01 -0.34
CA GLN A 86 20.45 -3.85 -1.43
C GLN A 86 21.93 -4.16 -1.26
N LYS A 87 22.77 -3.16 -0.92
CA LYS A 87 24.20 -3.38 -0.62
C LYS A 87 24.40 -4.30 0.58
N GLN A 88 23.64 -4.11 1.65
CA GLN A 88 23.69 -5.00 2.82
C GLN A 88 23.30 -6.43 2.44
N LEU A 89 22.28 -6.64 1.61
CA LEU A 89 21.79 -7.97 1.23
C LEU A 89 22.71 -8.78 0.30
N ILE A 90 23.65 -8.13 -0.38
CA ILE A 90 24.63 -8.80 -1.27
C ILE A 90 26.00 -9.00 -0.61
N ASP A 91 26.31 -8.23 0.44
CA ASP A 91 27.60 -8.30 1.12
C ASP A 91 27.57 -9.36 2.24
N GLU A 92 28.36 -10.42 2.05
CA GLU A 92 28.53 -11.55 2.97
C GLU A 92 29.17 -11.18 4.32
N ASN A 93 29.72 -9.96 4.44
CA ASN A 93 30.28 -9.41 5.68
C ASN A 93 29.47 -8.22 6.22
N SER A 94 28.27 -7.98 5.67
CA SER A 94 27.41 -6.87 6.05
C SER A 94 26.96 -6.94 7.52
N LYS A 95 26.71 -5.77 8.12
CA LYS A 95 26.14 -5.68 9.47
C LYS A 95 24.78 -6.40 9.55
N LEU A 96 23.97 -6.28 8.50
CA LEU A 96 22.66 -6.91 8.45
C LEU A 96 22.73 -8.45 8.49
N LYS A 97 23.76 -9.04 7.88
CA LYS A 97 23.97 -10.50 7.96
C LYS A 97 24.47 -10.93 9.33
N VAL A 98 25.40 -10.17 9.92
CA VAL A 98 25.92 -10.43 11.27
C VAL A 98 24.80 -10.37 12.31
N HIS A 99 23.88 -9.41 12.16
CA HIS A 99 22.71 -9.20 13.01
C HIS A 99 21.43 -9.70 12.34
N ASN A 100 21.36 -11.00 12.07
CA ASN A 100 20.18 -11.60 11.42
C ASN A 100 18.94 -11.66 12.34
N ASP A 101 19.09 -11.37 13.62
CA ASP A 101 18.03 -11.24 14.62
C ASP A 101 17.07 -10.07 14.32
N LEU A 102 17.47 -9.17 13.42
CA LEU A 102 16.66 -8.07 12.91
C LEU A 102 15.71 -8.47 11.76
N ILE A 103 15.78 -9.74 11.34
CA ILE A 103 15.02 -10.25 10.21
C ILE A 103 14.03 -11.29 10.71
N PHE A 104 12.75 -10.97 10.56
CA PHE A 104 11.67 -11.83 11.02
C PHE A 104 11.09 -12.66 9.88
N SER A 105 10.60 -13.85 10.20
CA SER A 105 9.72 -14.59 9.31
C SER A 105 8.44 -13.79 9.10
N MET A 106 7.99 -13.66 7.84
CA MET A 106 6.74 -12.96 7.54
C MET A 106 5.52 -13.65 8.15
N PHE A 107 5.63 -14.95 8.46
CA PHE A 107 4.58 -15.73 9.13
C PHE A 107 4.48 -15.47 10.65
N GLU A 108 5.42 -14.73 11.22
CA GLU A 108 5.45 -14.39 12.65
C GLU A 108 5.11 -12.93 12.95
N VAL A 109 4.79 -12.15 11.90
CA VAL A 109 4.47 -10.73 12.02
C VAL A 109 3.02 -10.46 11.65
N GLU A 110 2.48 -9.40 12.21
CA GLU A 110 1.17 -8.86 11.86
C GLU A 110 1.37 -7.60 11.02
N MET A 111 0.76 -7.55 9.84
CA MET A 111 0.79 -6.39 8.95
C MET A 111 -0.32 -5.40 9.29
N HIS A 112 -0.02 -4.11 9.19
CA HIS A 112 -0.95 -3.02 9.50
C HIS A 112 -1.21 -2.13 8.28
N MET A 113 -2.20 -1.24 8.41
CA MET A 113 -2.41 -0.18 7.44
C MET A 113 -1.11 0.62 7.24
N PRO A 114 -0.55 0.69 6.01
CA PRO A 114 0.78 1.25 5.79
C PRO A 114 0.82 2.77 5.95
N VAL A 115 -0.30 3.48 5.73
CA VAL A 115 -0.36 4.94 5.80
C VAL A 115 -1.59 5.41 6.56
N ASN A 116 -1.47 6.53 7.25
CA ASN A 116 -2.60 7.30 7.73
C ASN A 116 -3.13 8.13 6.57
N ILE A 117 -4.31 7.75 6.06
CA ILE A 117 -4.90 8.34 4.86
C ILE A 117 -5.66 9.60 5.26
N GLY A 118 -5.16 10.76 4.84
CA GLY A 118 -5.91 12.02 4.94
C GLY A 118 -7.05 12.05 3.94
N ASP A 119 -6.70 12.03 2.65
CA ASP A 119 -7.64 12.05 1.53
C ASP A 119 -7.49 10.83 0.63
N TYR A 120 -8.61 10.38 0.08
CA TYR A 120 -8.67 9.35 -0.95
C TYR A 120 -9.43 9.89 -2.15
N THR A 121 -8.80 9.82 -3.33
CA THR A 121 -9.41 10.19 -4.61
C THR A 121 -9.46 8.96 -5.50
N ASP A 122 -10.63 8.71 -6.06
CA ASP A 122 -10.86 7.62 -7.00
C ASP A 122 -11.06 8.17 -8.42
N PHE A 123 -10.24 7.71 -9.35
CA PHE A 123 -10.30 8.14 -10.74
C PHE A 123 -11.06 7.13 -11.61
N TYR A 124 -11.58 7.63 -12.72
CA TYR A 124 -12.40 6.89 -13.69
C TYR A 124 -11.69 6.76 -15.04
N SER A 125 -10.41 6.37 -15.02
CA SER A 125 -9.49 6.52 -16.17
C SER A 125 -9.36 5.30 -17.09
N SER A 126 -10.11 4.21 -16.87
CA SER A 126 -10.16 3.10 -17.85
C SER A 126 -11.24 3.38 -18.89
N MET A 127 -10.84 3.51 -20.15
CA MET A 127 -11.76 3.79 -21.25
C MET A 127 -12.73 2.63 -21.48
N GLU A 128 -12.24 1.40 -21.39
CA GLU A 128 -13.02 0.18 -21.53
C GLU A 128 -14.07 0.10 -20.42
N HIS A 129 -13.66 0.34 -19.17
CA HIS A 129 -14.59 0.39 -18.04
C HIS A 129 -15.65 1.48 -18.23
N ALA A 130 -15.23 2.69 -18.62
CA ALA A 130 -16.12 3.81 -18.87
C ALA A 130 -17.11 3.56 -20.00
N SER A 131 -16.65 2.90 -21.06
CA SER A 131 -17.47 2.58 -22.23
C SER A 131 -18.48 1.49 -21.90
N ASN A 132 -18.05 0.42 -21.22
CA ASN A 132 -18.93 -0.69 -20.83
C ASN A 132 -20.08 -0.21 -19.93
N ILE A 133 -19.79 0.62 -18.92
CA ILE A 133 -20.82 1.22 -18.08
C ILE A 133 -21.68 2.18 -18.91
N GLY A 134 -21.05 3.02 -19.73
CA GLY A 134 -21.75 3.95 -20.62
C GLY A 134 -22.81 3.27 -21.50
N SER A 135 -22.46 2.18 -22.17
CA SER A 135 -23.36 1.44 -23.07
C SER A 135 -24.51 0.74 -22.34
N MET A 136 -24.38 0.44 -21.04
CA MET A 136 -25.48 -0.14 -20.25
C MET A 136 -26.52 0.90 -19.83
N PHE A 137 -26.11 2.16 -19.64
CA PHE A 137 -26.96 3.22 -19.11
C PHE A 137 -27.40 4.26 -20.14
N ARG A 138 -26.76 4.31 -21.31
CA ARG A 138 -26.95 5.31 -22.37
C ARG A 138 -26.93 4.64 -23.75
N ASP A 139 -26.88 5.46 -24.80
CA ASP A 139 -26.65 5.03 -26.17
C ASP A 139 -25.32 4.26 -26.29
N PRO A 140 -25.34 2.98 -26.70
CA PRO A 140 -24.14 2.18 -26.91
C PRO A 140 -23.16 2.77 -27.93
N ASP A 141 -23.63 3.54 -28.91
CA ASP A 141 -22.79 4.17 -29.93
C ASP A 141 -22.08 5.43 -29.39
N ASN A 142 -22.59 6.01 -28.30
CA ASN A 142 -22.05 7.21 -27.65
C ASN A 142 -21.89 7.01 -26.13
N PRO A 143 -21.07 6.03 -25.68
CA PRO A 143 -21.10 5.61 -24.28
C PRO A 143 -20.38 6.57 -23.31
N LEU A 144 -19.42 7.34 -23.82
CA LEU A 144 -18.62 8.28 -23.04
C LEU A 144 -19.28 9.66 -22.98
N LEU A 145 -19.27 10.28 -21.80
CA LEU A 145 -19.66 11.69 -21.67
C LEU A 145 -18.61 12.61 -22.30
N PRO A 146 -19.00 13.80 -22.79
CA PRO A 146 -18.09 14.70 -23.53
C PRO A 146 -16.79 15.02 -22.79
N ASN A 147 -16.85 15.21 -21.47
CA ASN A 147 -15.70 15.60 -20.65
C ASN A 147 -14.66 14.49 -20.45
N TRP A 148 -15.02 13.21 -20.63
CA TRP A 148 -14.16 12.08 -20.23
C TRP A 148 -12.82 12.07 -20.97
N ARG A 149 -12.80 12.49 -22.23
CA ARG A 149 -11.57 12.58 -23.04
C ARG A 149 -10.74 13.84 -22.79
N HIS A 150 -11.25 14.79 -22.01
CA HIS A 150 -10.62 16.10 -21.79
C HIS A 150 -10.02 16.26 -20.40
N LEU A 151 -10.43 15.43 -19.43
CA LEU A 151 -9.88 15.45 -18.07
C LEU A 151 -9.99 14.06 -17.43
N PRO A 152 -9.09 13.71 -16.50
CA PRO A 152 -9.20 12.48 -15.73
C PRO A 152 -10.32 12.63 -14.70
N VAL A 153 -11.53 12.23 -15.07
CA VAL A 153 -12.70 12.31 -14.18
C VAL A 153 -12.39 11.55 -12.88
N GLY A 154 -12.69 12.16 -11.76
CA GLY A 154 -12.47 11.57 -10.44
C GLY A 154 -13.35 12.21 -9.37
N TYR A 155 -13.39 11.58 -8.20
CA TYR A 155 -14.21 12.02 -7.08
C TYR A 155 -13.53 11.70 -5.74
N HIS A 156 -13.94 12.42 -4.69
CA HIS A 156 -13.48 12.13 -3.33
C HIS A 156 -14.13 10.84 -2.83
N GLY A 157 -13.28 9.86 -2.51
CA GLY A 157 -13.69 8.66 -1.80
C GLY A 157 -13.68 8.85 -0.28
N ARG A 158 -13.99 7.79 0.46
CA ARG A 158 -14.03 7.80 1.93
C ARG A 158 -12.78 7.18 2.54
N ALA A 159 -11.85 8.01 3.01
CA ALA A 159 -10.60 7.57 3.64
C ALA A 159 -10.83 6.64 4.85
N SER A 160 -11.82 6.96 5.70
CA SER A 160 -12.08 6.23 6.96
C SER A 160 -12.51 4.77 6.77
N SER A 161 -12.91 4.37 5.57
CA SER A 161 -13.33 3.00 5.25
C SER A 161 -12.30 2.23 4.43
N ILE A 162 -11.11 2.78 4.22
CA ILE A 162 -10.00 2.02 3.64
C ILE A 162 -9.41 1.14 4.74
N ILE A 163 -9.42 -0.15 4.50
CA ILE A 163 -8.99 -1.20 5.43
C ILE A 163 -7.87 -2.03 4.79
N VAL A 164 -7.01 -2.60 5.63
CA VAL A 164 -5.95 -3.51 5.18
C VAL A 164 -6.56 -4.83 4.67
N SER A 165 -5.82 -5.54 3.82
CA SER A 165 -6.20 -6.87 3.33
C SER A 165 -6.49 -7.83 4.48
N GLY A 166 -7.46 -8.73 4.28
CA GLY A 166 -7.88 -9.75 5.26
C GLY A 166 -8.96 -9.31 6.25
N VAL A 167 -9.42 -8.06 6.18
CA VAL A 167 -10.57 -7.60 6.98
C VAL A 167 -11.87 -7.89 6.26
N ASP A 168 -12.79 -8.58 6.94
CA ASP A 168 -14.11 -8.90 6.40
C ASP A 168 -14.97 -7.65 6.16
N ILE A 169 -15.69 -7.64 5.04
CA ILE A 169 -16.62 -6.56 4.68
C ILE A 169 -18.06 -7.03 4.91
N ASN A 170 -18.76 -6.34 5.80
CA ASN A 170 -20.19 -6.57 6.00
C ASN A 170 -20.99 -6.08 4.78
N ARG A 171 -21.93 -6.91 4.30
CA ARG A 171 -22.85 -6.50 3.23
C ARG A 171 -23.61 -5.24 3.67
N PRO A 172 -23.51 -4.12 2.93
CA PRO A 172 -24.14 -2.89 3.34
C PRO A 172 -25.66 -3.00 3.25
N LYS A 173 -26.33 -2.30 4.16
CA LYS A 173 -27.77 -2.03 4.11
C LYS A 173 -27.99 -0.56 3.80
N GLY A 174 -29.06 -0.25 3.08
CA GLY A 174 -29.36 1.11 2.68
C GLY A 174 -30.67 1.19 1.92
N GLN A 175 -30.93 2.35 1.32
CA GLN A 175 -32.07 2.55 0.45
C GLN A 175 -31.80 1.95 -0.93
N ILE A 176 -32.75 1.19 -1.46
CA ILE A 176 -32.77 0.71 -2.85
C ILE A 176 -34.10 1.09 -3.49
N LYS A 177 -34.12 1.29 -4.82
CA LYS A 177 -35.35 1.56 -5.59
C LYS A 177 -35.61 0.45 -6.60
N PRO A 178 -36.33 -0.63 -6.23
CA PRO A 178 -36.76 -1.65 -7.18
C PRO A 178 -37.67 -1.07 -8.25
N VAL A 179 -37.66 -1.69 -9.44
CA VAL A 179 -38.51 -1.29 -10.59
C VAL A 179 -39.99 -1.25 -10.21
N ASP A 180 -40.46 -2.29 -9.51
CA ASP A 180 -41.88 -2.46 -9.17
C ASP A 180 -42.31 -1.74 -7.88
N SER A 181 -41.40 -1.01 -7.22
CA SER A 181 -41.71 -0.30 -5.98
C SER A 181 -42.04 1.15 -6.27
N GLU A 182 -43.10 1.71 -5.70
CA GLU A 182 -43.39 3.16 -5.86
C GLU A 182 -42.34 4.02 -5.16
N ASN A 183 -41.98 3.68 -3.92
CA ASN A 183 -41.02 4.39 -3.07
C ASN A 183 -39.72 3.58 -2.86
N PRO A 184 -38.57 4.22 -2.52
CA PRO A 184 -37.38 3.50 -2.07
C PRO A 184 -37.67 2.69 -0.81
N ILE A 185 -37.00 1.54 -0.67
CA ILE A 185 -37.12 0.67 0.51
C ILE A 185 -35.76 0.51 1.19
N PHE A 186 -35.76 0.29 2.51
CA PHE A 186 -34.54 -0.09 3.23
C PHE A 186 -34.29 -1.60 3.12
N SER A 187 -33.13 -2.01 2.63
CA SER A 187 -32.78 -3.41 2.46
C SER A 187 -31.26 -3.64 2.47
N SER A 188 -30.84 -4.90 2.54
CA SER A 188 -29.47 -5.28 2.22
C SER A 188 -29.21 -5.09 0.73
N SER A 189 -28.01 -4.66 0.35
CA SER A 189 -27.64 -4.51 -1.07
C SER A 189 -27.79 -5.84 -1.81
N LYS A 190 -28.44 -5.79 -2.97
CA LYS A 190 -28.67 -6.94 -3.86
C LYS A 190 -27.58 -7.11 -4.93
N GLU A 191 -26.80 -6.06 -5.17
CA GLU A 191 -25.80 -5.99 -6.25
C GLU A 191 -24.44 -5.56 -5.68
N LEU A 192 -23.88 -6.39 -4.81
CA LEU A 192 -22.52 -6.16 -4.30
C LEU A 192 -21.51 -6.58 -5.38
N ILE A 193 -20.69 -5.64 -5.81
CA ILE A 193 -19.67 -5.85 -6.84
C ILE A 193 -18.26 -5.52 -6.32
N LEU A 194 -17.26 -5.98 -7.07
CA LEU A 194 -15.86 -5.61 -6.88
C LEU A 194 -15.39 -4.73 -8.04
N SER A 195 -14.42 -3.86 -7.76
CA SER A 195 -13.71 -3.08 -8.77
C SER A 195 -12.21 -3.24 -8.53
N LEU A 196 -11.50 -3.78 -9.54
CA LEU A 196 -10.04 -3.92 -9.50
C LEU A 196 -9.40 -2.57 -9.81
N LYS A 197 -8.49 -2.12 -8.94
CA LYS A 197 -7.82 -0.82 -9.06
C LYS A 197 -6.38 -0.90 -8.61
N TRP A 198 -5.57 0.01 -9.16
CA TRP A 198 -4.26 0.35 -8.64
C TRP A 198 -4.35 1.68 -7.91
N VAL A 199 -3.60 1.82 -6.83
CA VAL A 199 -3.55 3.05 -6.01
C VAL A 199 -2.10 3.48 -5.89
N ILE A 200 -1.86 4.77 -6.04
CA ILE A 200 -0.57 5.40 -5.78
C ILE A 200 -0.66 6.18 -4.47
N LEU A 201 0.40 6.09 -3.66
CA LEU A 201 0.56 6.93 -2.48
C LEU A 201 1.28 8.20 -2.88
N LEU A 202 0.70 9.35 -2.55
CA LEU A 202 1.27 10.65 -2.83
C LEU A 202 2.09 11.14 -1.63
N GLU A 203 3.27 11.68 -1.94
CA GLU A 203 4.07 12.44 -0.98
C GLU A 203 3.58 13.88 -0.98
N ARG A 204 3.44 14.49 0.20
CA ARG A 204 3.19 15.92 0.29
C ARG A 204 4.48 16.64 -0.01
N ILE A 205 4.57 17.27 -1.18
CA ILE A 205 5.67 18.19 -1.49
C ILE A 205 5.44 19.45 -0.65
N PRO A 206 6.34 19.82 0.28
CA PRO A 206 6.23 21.10 0.97
C PRO A 206 6.31 22.22 -0.07
N ASN A 207 5.34 23.14 -0.05
CA ASN A 207 5.43 24.40 -0.79
C ASN A 207 6.52 25.29 -0.20
#